data_AF-A0AAW7U5J7-F1
#
_entry.id   AF-A0AAW7U5J7-F1
#
_cell.length_a   1.000
_cell.length_b   1.000
_cell.length_c   1.000
_cell.angle_alpha   90.00
_cell.angle_beta   90.00
_cell.angle_gamma   90.00
#
_symmetry.space_group_name_H-M   'P 1'
#
loop_
_entity.id
_entity.type
_entity.pdbx_description
1 polymer ?
#
loop_
_entity_poly.entity_id
_entity_poly.type
_entity_poly.pdbx_seq_one_letter_code
_entity_poly.pdbx_strand_id
1 'polypeptide(L)' 'MMLTKDVIDFYGTKIAVARALGISPSAVTQWKEIVPEKQAYRIQRMTGGKLKINPRLYQVQEVLKAKKP' A
#
# COMPACT_ATOMS: atom_id res chain seq x y z
N MET A 1 3.53 -1.33 7.74
CA MET A 1 2.41 -1.69 6.90
C MET A 1 1.64 -0.41 6.65
N MET A 2 1.00 -0.35 5.49
CA MET A 2 0.06 0.69 5.10
C MET A 2 -1.16 -0.05 4.59
N LEU A 3 -2.33 0.24 5.16
CA LEU A 3 -3.57 -0.42 4.78
C LEU A 3 -4.07 0.15 3.46
N THR A 4 -4.56 -0.72 2.59
CA THR A 4 -5.14 -0.32 1.32
C THR A 4 -6.34 0.61 1.53
N LYS A 5 -7.11 0.38 2.61
CA LYS A 5 -8.25 1.22 2.96
C LYS A 5 -7.83 2.67 3.26
N ASP A 6 -6.83 2.89 4.10
CA ASP A 6 -6.34 4.24 4.45
C ASP A 6 -5.88 5.01 3.21
N VAL A 7 -5.26 4.31 2.26
CA VAL A 7 -4.84 4.90 0.98
C VAL A 7 -6.06 5.27 0.14
N ILE A 8 -7.04 4.38 0.02
CA ILE A 8 -8.27 4.67 -0.73
C ILE A 8 -9.02 5.83 -0.08
N ASP A 9 -9.13 5.88 1.24
CA ASP A 9 -9.82 6.95 1.96
C ASP A 9 -9.11 8.31 1.76
N PHE A 10 -7.77 8.32 1.71
CA PHE A 10 -6.99 9.53 1.44
C PHE A 10 -7.17 10.05 0.00
N TYR A 11 -7.16 9.17 -1.00
CA TYR A 11 -7.29 9.53 -2.42
C TYR A 11 -8.76 9.54 -2.90
N GLY A 12 -9.69 9.09 -2.09
CA GLY A 12 -11.12 8.92 -2.38
C GLY A 12 -11.48 7.66 -3.17
N THR A 13 -10.71 7.29 -4.21
CA THR A 13 -11.04 6.13 -5.06
C THR A 13 -9.82 5.32 -5.47
N LYS A 14 -10.01 4.03 -5.75
CA LYS A 14 -8.95 3.15 -6.32
C LYS A 14 -8.37 3.70 -7.63
N ILE A 15 -9.20 4.34 -8.44
CA ILE A 15 -8.79 4.97 -9.71
C ILE A 15 -7.88 6.18 -9.44
N ALA A 16 -8.21 7.00 -8.45
CA ALA A 16 -7.37 8.14 -8.06
C ALA A 16 -6.01 7.67 -7.52
N VAL A 17 -5.98 6.60 -6.72
CA VAL A 17 -4.73 5.96 -6.28
C VAL A 17 -3.89 5.49 -7.46
N ALA A 18 -4.51 4.80 -8.43
CA ALA A 18 -3.84 4.28 -9.62
C ALA A 18 -3.23 5.42 -10.46
N ARG A 19 -3.99 6.50 -10.67
CA ARG A 19 -3.54 7.71 -11.37
C ARG A 19 -2.38 8.38 -10.64
N ALA A 20 -2.45 8.53 -9.32
CA ALA A 20 -1.38 9.12 -8.52
C ALA A 20 -0.07 8.32 -8.63
N LEU A 21 -0.16 7.00 -8.72
CA LEU A 21 1.01 6.12 -8.81
C LEU A 21 1.50 5.84 -10.23
N GLY A 22 0.74 6.27 -11.24
CA GLY A 22 1.00 5.96 -12.65
C GLY A 22 0.93 4.46 -12.95
N ILE A 23 -0.03 3.75 -12.32
CA ILE A 23 -0.24 2.31 -12.51
C ILE A 23 -1.65 2.02 -13.02
N SER A 24 -1.90 0.80 -13.47
CA SER A 24 -3.25 0.38 -13.87
C SER A 24 -4.19 0.27 -12.66
N PRO A 25 -5.49 0.59 -12.81
CA PRO A 25 -6.48 0.37 -11.74
C PRO A 25 -6.54 -1.09 -11.27
N SER A 26 -6.31 -2.05 -12.18
CA SER A 26 -6.24 -3.47 -11.86
C SER A 26 -5.14 -3.79 -10.86
N ALA A 27 -3.99 -3.10 -10.92
CA ALA A 27 -2.91 -3.27 -9.97
C ALA A 27 -3.34 -2.86 -8.55
N VAL A 28 -4.13 -1.79 -8.42
CA VAL A 28 -4.68 -1.35 -7.11
C VAL A 28 -5.71 -2.35 -6.60
N THR A 29 -6.53 -2.94 -7.47
CA THR A 29 -7.49 -3.98 -7.08
C THR A 29 -6.82 -5.28 -6.63
N GLN A 30 -5.63 -5.59 -7.16
CA GLN A 30 -4.82 -6.73 -6.72
C GLN A 30 -4.21 -6.51 -5.34
N TRP A 31 -4.14 -5.26 -4.86
CA TRP A 31 -3.77 -5.03 -3.48
C TRP A 31 -4.88 -5.61 -2.59
N LYS A 32 -4.49 -6.53 -1.72
CA LYS A 32 -5.38 -7.10 -0.70
C LYS A 32 -5.61 -6.03 0.39
N GLU A 33 -5.63 -6.45 1.65
CA GLU A 33 -5.76 -5.54 2.78
C GLU A 33 -4.57 -4.56 2.92
N ILE A 34 -3.40 -4.96 2.41
CA ILE A 34 -2.13 -4.24 2.60
C ILE A 34 -1.56 -3.84 1.25
N VAL A 35 -1.15 -2.58 1.18
CA VAL A 35 -0.44 -2.02 0.03
C VAL A 35 0.95 -2.67 -0.08
N PRO A 36 1.41 -3.14 -1.24
CA PRO A 36 2.77 -3.64 -1.41
C PRO A 36 3.81 -2.60 -0.96
N GLU A 37 4.87 -3.05 -0.28
CA GLU A 37 5.87 -2.18 0.34
C GLU A 37 6.42 -1.12 -0.62
N LYS A 38 6.79 -1.52 -1.84
CA LYS A 38 7.28 -0.62 -2.89
C LYS A 38 6.31 0.52 -3.22
N GLN A 39 5.01 0.24 -3.25
CA GLN A 39 3.98 1.26 -3.52
C GLN A 39 3.73 2.11 -2.29
N ALA A 40 3.74 1.53 -1.08
CA ALA A 40 3.59 2.27 0.17
C ALA A 40 4.70 3.33 0.36
N TYR A 41 5.95 3.02 -0.02
CA TYR A 41 7.02 4.03 -0.03
C TYR A 41 6.78 5.16 -1.05
N ARG A 42 6.29 4.82 -2.25
CA ARG A 42 5.94 5.82 -3.27
C ARG A 42 4.81 6.73 -2.78
N ILE A 43 3.77 6.15 -2.18
CA ILE A 43 2.66 6.89 -1.58
C ILE A 43 3.14 7.81 -0.46
N GLN A 44 4.00 7.34 0.45
CA GLN A 44 4.56 8.19 1.50
C GLN A 44 5.28 9.41 0.92
N ARG A 45 6.10 9.21 -0.13
CA ARG A 45 6.80 10.32 -0.79
C ARG A 45 5.84 11.27 -1.51
N MET A 46 4.84 10.75 -2.22
CA MET A 46 3.86 11.57 -2.94
C MET A 46 2.96 12.36 -2.01
N THR A 47 2.62 11.81 -0.84
CA THR A 47 1.76 12.47 0.14
C THR A 47 2.51 13.38 1.10
N GLY A 48 3.82 13.55 0.93
CA GLY A 48 4.66 14.36 1.83
C GLY A 48 4.67 13.85 3.27
N GLY A 49 4.48 12.55 3.48
CA GLY A 49 4.43 11.94 4.81
C GLY A 49 3.07 11.99 5.52
N LYS A 50 1.98 12.41 4.84
CA LYS A 50 0.61 12.30 5.38
C LYS A 50 0.18 10.84 5.57
N LEU A 51 0.58 9.97 4.65
CA LEU A 51 0.47 8.51 4.81
C LEU A 51 1.84 7.93 5.14
N LYS A 52 2.00 7.39 6.36
CA LYS A 52 3.27 6.84 6.84
C LYS A 52 3.33 5.33 6.66
N ILE A 53 4.43 4.86 6.08
CA ILE A 53 4.77 3.44 6.03
C ILE A 53 5.48 3.03 7.32
N ASN A 54 5.03 1.92 7.92
CA ASN A 54 5.80 1.26 8.99
C ASN A 54 6.53 0.00 8.44
N PRO A 55 7.76 0.10 7.91
CA PRO A 55 8.41 -1.00 7.20
C PRO A 55 8.59 -2.26 8.04
N ARG A 56 8.80 -2.12 9.37
CA ARG A 56 8.94 -3.26 10.28
C ARG A 56 7.76 -4.23 10.23
N LEU A 57 6.55 -3.71 10.01
CA LEU A 57 5.34 -4.53 9.96
C LEU A 57 5.17 -5.28 8.62
N TYR A 58 5.86 -4.88 7.55
CA TYR A 58 5.90 -5.67 6.31
C TYR A 58 6.75 -6.92 6.49
N GLN A 59 7.93 -6.74 7.09
CA GLN A 59 8.90 -7.81 7.30
C GLN A 59 8.37 -8.90 8.24
N VAL A 60 7.66 -8.51 9.30
CA VAL A 60 6.99 -9.46 10.21
C VAL A 60 5.94 -10.30 9.47
N GLN A 61 5.20 -9.73 8.52
CA GLN A 61 4.18 -10.49 7.80
C GLN A 61 4.74 -11.48 6.78
N GLU A 62 5.86 -11.17 6.12
CA GLU A 62 6.54 -12.13 5.26
C GLU A 62 7.07 -13.32 6.06
N VAL A 63 7.65 -13.06 7.22
CA VAL A 63 8.14 -14.10 8.14
C VAL A 63 6.99 -14.96 8.67
N LEU A 64 5.84 -14.37 9.04
CA LEU A 64 4.67 -15.12 9.49
C LEU A 64 4.02 -15.96 8.39
N LYS A 65 4.02 -15.46 7.13
CA LYS A 65 3.52 -16.24 5.98
C LYS A 65 4.44 -17.40 5.63
N ALA A 66 5.76 -17.20 5.71
CA ALA A 66 6.75 -18.26 5.46
C ALA A 66 6.76 -19.36 6.52
N LYS A 67 6.18 -19.12 7.70
CA LYS A 67 6.10 -20.08 8.82
C LYS A 67 4.82 -20.90 8.88
N LYS A 68 3.86 -20.72 7.97
CA LYS A 68 2.70 -21.61 7.89
C LYS A 68 3.10 -22.91 7.15
N PRO A 69 2.94 -24.08 7.79
CA PRO A 69 3.20 -25.38 7.17
C PRO A 69 2.23 -25.67 6.02
#